data_AF-A0A8J3QNK0-F1
#
_entry.id   AF-A0A8J3QNK0-F1
#
_cell.length_a   1.000
_cell.length_b   1.000
_cell.length_c   1.000
_cell.angle_alpha   90.00
_cell.angle_beta   90.00
_cell.angle_gamma   90.00
#
_symmetry.space_group_name_H-M   'P 1'
#
loop_
_entity.id
_entity.type
_entity.pdbx_description
1 polymer ?
#
loop_
_entity_poly.entity_id
_entity_poly.type
_entity_poly.pdbx_seq_one_letter_code
_entity_poly.pdbx_strand_id
1 'polypeptide(L)'
;MPSNAAAEPGPGLPELVLRAARDLDKVGTAFDAELLFSTLLGSVYAGSLPDRAMAMESFGHTLREYLSGTDTGPSRVAARVLDALTEGADRQPDRGAGGPVWLSALGAVRVTGGYAYGDRYGDQTSYLITYAYRDEPLGGPEHAVVILVDHNLGLVKDLVIAAPASAMLDRLRESVITDEAAMTWLAEVDPATVRAASIGYLRATDTVDELPESESLTSNWAMARARLAMVEGAPVPADAPPAPEVDREGLISEFLNSPEARIAGLAGASGERREAVTYSLGLVIDFADTRGGDPLRWSPRAVEVFLLDWVHGRAVLDSRDTDALPDALGAWVLWAGRRLGLPDVALQATFDEVGAVRAEFARLCATGERQSPAVRATARLIAEGVDLADEQAVDAWLRTYQSDN
;
A
#
# COMPACT_ATOMS: atom_id res chain seq x y z
N MET A 1 -5.06 50.71 -30.29
CA MET A 1 -5.15 49.58 -29.34
C MET A 1 -4.65 48.34 -30.06
N PRO A 2 -3.68 47.60 -29.50
CA PRO A 2 -3.09 46.48 -30.19
C PRO A 2 -4.07 45.30 -30.25
N SER A 3 -4.00 44.60 -31.38
CA SER A 3 -4.75 43.39 -31.71
C SER A 3 -4.52 42.30 -30.67
N ASN A 4 -5.59 41.85 -30.02
CA ASN A 4 -5.57 40.71 -29.12
C ASN A 4 -5.58 39.45 -29.98
N ALA A 5 -4.40 38.97 -30.37
CA ALA A 5 -4.24 37.65 -30.94
C ALA A 5 -4.62 36.65 -29.85
N ALA A 6 -5.80 36.02 -30.00
CA ALA A 6 -6.19 34.90 -29.16
C ALA A 6 -5.08 33.86 -29.26
N ALA A 7 -4.40 33.60 -28.13
CA ALA A 7 -3.47 32.48 -28.03
C ALA A 7 -4.25 31.23 -28.42
N GLU A 8 -3.78 30.50 -29.44
CA GLU A 8 -4.36 29.21 -29.80
C GLU A 8 -4.37 28.32 -28.55
N PRO A 9 -5.49 27.65 -28.24
CA PRO A 9 -5.51 26.71 -27.13
C PRO A 9 -4.41 25.67 -27.37
N GLY A 10 -3.59 25.42 -26.34
CA GLY A 10 -2.52 24.43 -26.42
C GLY A 10 -3.06 23.03 -26.78
N PRO A 11 -2.18 22.13 -27.23
CA PRO A 11 -2.60 20.79 -27.67
C PRO A 11 -3.32 20.04 -26.54
N GLY A 12 -4.40 19.34 -26.89
CA GLY A 12 -5.11 18.47 -25.95
C GLY A 12 -4.26 17.27 -25.52
N LEU A 13 -4.58 16.66 -24.37
CA LEU A 13 -3.85 15.50 -23.85
C LEU A 13 -3.68 14.34 -24.87
N PRO A 14 -4.70 13.96 -25.67
CA PRO A 14 -4.53 12.92 -26.69
C PRO A 14 -3.48 13.26 -27.78
N GLU A 15 -3.39 14.54 -28.16
CA GLU A 15 -2.41 15.01 -29.12
C GLU A 15 -0.98 14.95 -28.54
N LEU A 16 -0.82 15.33 -27.27
CA LEU A 16 0.45 15.23 -26.56
C LEU A 16 0.94 13.78 -26.47
N VAL A 17 0.04 12.84 -26.12
CA VAL A 17 0.36 11.40 -26.09
C VAL A 17 0.76 10.91 -27.48
N LEU A 18 0.01 11.23 -28.54
CA LEU A 18 0.37 10.82 -29.90
C LEU A 18 1.72 11.42 -30.35
N ARG A 19 2.01 12.68 -29.98
CA ARG A 19 3.28 13.33 -30.31
C ARG A 19 4.46 12.62 -29.63
N ALA A 20 4.30 12.22 -28.38
CA ALA A 20 5.31 11.48 -27.63
C ALA A 20 5.46 10.03 -28.13
N ALA A 21 4.35 9.41 -28.57
CA ALA A 21 4.33 8.06 -29.13
C ALA A 21 5.02 7.92 -30.50
N ARG A 22 5.51 9.01 -31.10
CA ARG A 22 6.30 8.95 -32.35
C ARG A 22 7.59 8.13 -32.21
N ASP A 23 8.08 7.96 -30.98
CA ASP A 23 9.27 7.16 -30.71
C ASP A 23 8.99 5.64 -30.73
N LEU A 24 7.73 5.21 -30.88
CA LEU A 24 7.40 3.79 -31.02
C LEU A 24 8.06 3.14 -32.25
N ASP A 25 8.27 3.86 -33.35
CA ASP A 25 8.95 3.31 -34.53
C ASP A 25 10.45 3.05 -34.29
N LYS A 26 11.02 3.56 -33.19
CA LYS A 26 12.44 3.39 -32.84
C LYS A 26 12.68 2.18 -31.94
N VAL A 27 11.64 1.60 -31.35
CA VAL A 27 11.78 0.46 -30.45
C VAL A 27 11.90 -0.84 -31.22
N GLY A 28 12.64 -1.79 -30.65
CA GLY A 28 12.95 -3.07 -31.30
C GLY A 28 11.94 -4.17 -31.03
N THR A 29 11.16 -4.07 -29.94
CA THR A 29 10.33 -5.15 -29.42
C THR A 29 8.95 -4.66 -28.98
N ALA A 30 8.00 -5.58 -28.87
CA ALA A 30 6.67 -5.28 -28.33
C ALA A 30 6.72 -4.87 -26.86
N PHE A 31 7.61 -5.48 -26.07
CA PHE A 31 7.87 -5.12 -24.67
C PHE A 31 8.27 -3.65 -24.53
N ASP A 32 9.25 -3.20 -25.33
CA ASP A 32 9.71 -1.81 -25.29
C ASP A 32 8.61 -0.83 -25.70
N ALA A 33 7.78 -1.20 -26.70
CA ALA A 33 6.65 -0.39 -27.14
C ALA A 33 5.59 -0.25 -26.02
N GLU A 34 5.22 -1.35 -25.38
CA GLU A 34 4.24 -1.37 -24.29
C GLU A 34 4.74 -0.61 -23.06
N LEU A 35 6.02 -0.76 -22.70
CA LEU A 35 6.63 -0.06 -21.56
C LEU A 35 6.73 1.46 -21.82
N LEU A 36 7.18 1.86 -23.02
CA LEU A 36 7.23 3.26 -23.42
C LEU A 36 5.83 3.88 -23.34
N PHE A 37 4.83 3.22 -23.92
CA PHE A 37 3.48 3.76 -23.94
C PHE A 37 2.83 3.77 -22.55
N SER A 38 3.11 2.77 -21.71
CA SER A 38 2.70 2.78 -20.29
C SER A 38 3.26 4.01 -19.56
N THR A 39 4.53 4.33 -19.80
CA THR A 39 5.18 5.51 -19.21
C THR A 39 4.47 6.81 -19.62
N LEU A 40 4.05 6.93 -20.88
CA LEU A 40 3.28 8.08 -21.35
C LEU A 40 1.93 8.22 -20.63
N LEU A 41 1.23 7.10 -20.44
CA LEU A 41 -0.05 7.05 -19.73
C LEU A 41 0.11 7.37 -18.24
N GLY A 42 1.28 7.10 -17.65
CA GLY A 42 1.54 7.36 -16.23
C GLY A 42 1.34 8.82 -15.82
N SER A 43 1.70 9.78 -16.68
CA SER A 43 1.47 11.20 -16.42
C SER A 43 -0.02 11.57 -16.33
N VAL A 44 -0.86 10.92 -17.14
CA VAL A 44 -2.32 11.11 -17.12
C VAL A 44 -2.91 10.44 -15.88
N TYR A 45 -2.43 9.24 -15.54
CA TYR A 45 -2.83 8.52 -14.33
C TYR A 45 -2.53 9.32 -13.06
N ALA A 46 -1.33 9.89 -12.95
CA ALA A 46 -0.92 10.68 -11.78
C ALA A 46 -1.85 11.86 -11.50
N GLY A 47 -2.28 12.56 -12.56
CA GLY A 47 -3.18 13.72 -12.48
C GLY A 47 -4.67 13.41 -12.46
N SER A 48 -5.05 12.12 -12.48
CA SER A 48 -6.46 11.71 -12.50
C SER A 48 -7.02 11.62 -11.09
N LEU A 49 -8.18 12.24 -10.83
CA LEU A 49 -8.88 12.22 -9.54
C LEU A 49 -10.40 12.32 -9.76
N PRO A 50 -11.25 11.92 -8.79
CA PRO A 50 -10.90 11.24 -7.54
C PRO A 50 -10.67 9.73 -7.70
N ASP A 51 -11.22 9.12 -8.75
CA ASP A 51 -11.02 7.71 -9.10
C ASP A 51 -10.17 7.62 -10.37
N ARG A 52 -8.91 7.23 -10.19
CA ARG A 52 -7.93 7.13 -11.28
C ARG A 52 -8.30 6.05 -12.29
N ALA A 53 -8.84 4.92 -11.84
CA ALA A 53 -9.21 3.82 -12.73
C ALA A 53 -10.31 4.27 -13.70
N MET A 54 -11.38 4.87 -13.17
CA MET A 54 -12.49 5.38 -13.98
C MET A 54 -12.05 6.51 -14.92
N ALA A 55 -11.21 7.43 -14.44
CA ALA A 55 -10.67 8.51 -15.26
C ALA A 55 -9.81 7.99 -16.43
N MET A 56 -8.96 6.99 -16.17
CA MET A 56 -8.13 6.37 -17.21
C MET A 56 -8.93 5.57 -18.23
N GLU A 57 -10.03 4.92 -17.82
CA GLU A 57 -10.96 4.27 -18.76
C GLU A 57 -11.59 5.30 -19.71
N SER A 58 -12.11 6.40 -19.16
CA SER A 58 -12.67 7.51 -19.95
C SER A 58 -11.63 8.15 -20.89
N PHE A 59 -10.41 8.37 -20.39
CA PHE A 59 -9.31 8.87 -21.20
C PHE A 59 -8.93 7.89 -22.31
N GLY A 60 -8.90 6.59 -22.04
CA GLY A 60 -8.63 5.54 -23.03
C GLY A 60 -9.63 5.55 -24.18
N HIS A 61 -10.93 5.74 -23.89
CA HIS A 61 -11.96 5.92 -24.93
C HIS A 61 -11.70 7.17 -25.77
N THR A 62 -11.44 8.30 -25.13
CA THR A 62 -11.15 9.58 -25.81
C THR A 62 -9.91 9.49 -26.70
N LEU A 63 -8.84 8.86 -26.19
CA LEU A 63 -7.60 8.66 -26.93
C LEU A 63 -7.82 7.75 -28.14
N ARG A 64 -8.60 6.67 -28.00
CA ARG A 64 -8.92 5.77 -29.11
C ARG A 64 -9.69 6.48 -30.22
N GLU A 65 -10.68 7.30 -29.87
CA GLU A 65 -11.41 8.13 -30.84
C GLU A 65 -10.48 9.11 -31.57
N TYR A 66 -9.60 9.80 -30.83
CA TYR A 66 -8.63 10.73 -31.40
C TYR A 66 -7.65 10.05 -32.37
N LEU A 67 -7.10 8.89 -31.99
CA LEU A 67 -6.15 8.12 -32.81
C LEU A 67 -6.81 7.61 -34.11
N SER A 68 -8.07 7.21 -34.02
CA SER A 68 -8.89 6.76 -35.15
C SER A 68 -9.22 7.91 -36.10
N GLY A 69 -9.56 9.09 -35.58
CA GLY A 69 -9.83 10.28 -36.38
C GLY A 69 -8.60 10.85 -37.09
N THR A 70 -7.40 10.64 -36.54
CA THR A 70 -6.14 11.11 -37.11
C THR A 70 -5.65 10.23 -38.27
N ASP A 71 -5.85 8.91 -38.19
CA ASP A 71 -5.54 7.88 -39.21
C ASP A 71 -4.16 8.01 -39.92
N THR A 72 -3.11 8.26 -39.14
CA THR A 72 -1.71 8.23 -39.58
C THR A 72 -1.04 6.90 -39.23
N GLY A 73 0.12 6.62 -39.82
CA GLY A 73 0.95 5.47 -39.43
C GLY A 73 1.20 5.41 -37.91
N PRO A 74 1.76 6.48 -37.30
CA PRO A 74 1.98 6.54 -35.86
C PRO A 74 0.69 6.42 -35.03
N SER A 75 -0.43 7.00 -35.46
CA SER A 75 -1.69 6.89 -34.69
C SER A 75 -2.27 5.47 -34.74
N ARG A 76 -2.11 4.74 -35.85
CA ARG A 76 -2.45 3.32 -35.93
C ARG A 76 -1.57 2.46 -35.04
N VAL A 77 -0.25 2.70 -35.03
CA VAL A 77 0.69 1.99 -34.12
C VAL A 77 0.31 2.26 -32.66
N ALA A 78 0.13 3.53 -32.28
CA ALA A 78 -0.27 3.92 -30.94
C ALA A 78 -1.62 3.30 -30.51
N ALA A 79 -2.61 3.22 -31.42
CA ALA A 79 -3.89 2.59 -31.13
C ALA A 79 -3.73 1.10 -30.82
N ARG A 80 -2.86 0.39 -31.55
CA ARG A 80 -2.59 -1.04 -31.30
C ARG A 80 -1.90 -1.27 -29.96
N VAL A 81 -0.96 -0.41 -29.58
CA VAL A 81 -0.30 -0.49 -28.26
C VAL A 81 -1.30 -0.17 -27.14
N LEU A 82 -2.15 0.85 -27.32
CA LEU A 82 -3.22 1.19 -26.38
C LEU A 82 -4.19 0.02 -26.18
N ASP A 83 -4.61 -0.65 -27.25
CA ASP A 83 -5.50 -1.81 -27.16
C ASP A 83 -4.84 -2.95 -26.38
N ALA A 84 -3.56 -3.22 -26.60
CA ALA A 84 -2.81 -4.24 -25.86
C ALA A 84 -2.73 -3.93 -24.34
N LEU A 85 -2.66 -2.65 -23.97
CA LEU A 85 -2.61 -2.21 -22.58
C LEU A 85 -3.99 -2.09 -21.91
N THR A 86 -5.09 -2.04 -22.67
CA THR A 86 -6.44 -1.78 -22.12
C THR A 86 -7.39 -2.96 -22.21
N GLU A 87 -7.29 -3.79 -23.25
CA GLU A 87 -8.27 -4.85 -23.51
C GLU A 87 -7.75 -6.27 -23.19
N GLY A 88 -6.48 -6.42 -22.83
CA GLY A 88 -5.88 -7.71 -22.53
C GLY A 88 -5.54 -8.55 -23.77
N ALA A 89 -4.77 -9.62 -23.54
CA ALA A 89 -4.01 -10.38 -24.53
C ALA A 89 -4.79 -11.24 -25.54
N ASP A 90 -6.13 -11.25 -25.51
CA ASP A 90 -6.90 -12.27 -26.25
C ASP A 90 -7.26 -11.88 -27.70
N ARG A 91 -6.65 -10.82 -28.23
CA ARG A 91 -6.76 -10.51 -29.66
C ARG A 91 -5.71 -11.27 -30.46
N GLN A 92 -6.20 -12.07 -31.40
CA GLN A 92 -5.38 -12.71 -32.41
C GLN A 92 -4.56 -11.63 -33.15
N PRO A 93 -3.23 -11.82 -33.32
CA PRO A 93 -2.38 -10.82 -33.94
C PRO A 93 -2.87 -10.56 -35.36
N ASP A 94 -3.43 -9.37 -35.56
CA ASP A 94 -3.77 -8.90 -36.90
C ASP A 94 -2.45 -8.63 -37.62
N ARG A 95 -2.15 -9.46 -38.64
CA ARG A 95 -1.00 -9.28 -39.52
C ARG A 95 -1.29 -8.18 -40.53
N GLY A 96 -1.71 -7.02 -40.04
CA GLY A 96 -1.99 -5.85 -40.83
C GLY A 96 -0.80 -5.49 -41.70
N ALA A 97 -1.05 -5.18 -42.96
CA ALA A 97 -0.02 -4.79 -43.91
C ALA A 97 0.48 -3.37 -43.57
N GLY A 98 1.64 -3.29 -42.89
CA GLY A 98 2.38 -2.05 -42.65
C GLY A 98 2.53 -1.69 -41.18
N GLY A 99 3.78 -1.42 -40.77
CA GLY A 99 4.16 -1.05 -39.40
C GLY A 99 5.38 -1.84 -38.92
N PRO A 100 5.85 -1.58 -37.69
CA PRO A 100 6.97 -2.32 -37.11
C PRO A 100 6.67 -3.82 -36.98
N VAL A 101 7.71 -4.65 -37.17
CA VAL A 101 7.58 -6.13 -37.16
C VAL A 101 7.06 -6.69 -35.84
N TRP A 102 7.35 -6.01 -34.73
CA TRP A 102 6.94 -6.39 -33.38
C TRP A 102 5.44 -6.19 -33.11
N LEU A 103 4.69 -5.50 -33.97
CA LEU A 103 3.23 -5.30 -33.80
C LEU A 103 2.47 -6.63 -33.66
N SER A 104 2.97 -7.68 -34.31
CA SER A 104 2.38 -9.02 -34.26
C SER A 104 2.60 -9.75 -32.93
N ALA A 105 3.48 -9.24 -32.07
CA ALA A 105 3.77 -9.79 -30.75
C ALA A 105 3.11 -9.00 -29.60
N LEU A 106 2.46 -7.86 -29.88
CA LEU A 106 1.78 -7.04 -28.87
C LEU A 106 0.77 -7.85 -28.08
N GLY A 107 0.85 -7.77 -26.75
CA GLY A 107 -0.03 -8.49 -25.84
C GLY A 107 0.06 -10.02 -25.92
N ALA A 108 0.83 -10.61 -26.85
CA ALA A 108 0.94 -12.05 -27.04
C ALA A 108 1.87 -12.70 -25.99
N VAL A 109 1.49 -12.53 -24.73
CA VAL A 109 2.26 -12.87 -23.54
C VAL A 109 1.59 -14.06 -22.83
N ARG A 110 2.37 -14.85 -22.09
CA ARG A 110 1.87 -15.90 -21.20
C ARG A 110 2.47 -15.73 -19.81
N VAL A 111 1.71 -16.10 -18.79
CA VAL A 111 2.20 -16.21 -17.41
C VAL A 111 3.19 -17.37 -17.33
N THR A 112 4.29 -17.17 -16.62
CA THR A 112 5.34 -18.20 -16.44
C THR A 112 5.58 -18.59 -14.99
N GLY A 113 5.15 -17.78 -14.02
CA GLY A 113 5.33 -18.07 -12.61
C GLY A 113 4.73 -16.97 -11.72
N GLY A 114 4.54 -17.30 -10.44
CA GLY A 114 4.04 -16.40 -9.40
C GLY A 114 4.88 -16.54 -8.13
N TYR A 115 5.18 -15.41 -7.51
CA TYR A 115 6.02 -15.35 -6.32
C TYR A 115 5.50 -14.27 -5.38
N ALA A 116 5.77 -14.44 -4.10
CA ALA A 116 5.58 -13.41 -3.09
C ALA A 116 6.82 -13.38 -2.19
N TYR A 117 7.24 -12.18 -1.82
CA TYR A 117 8.33 -11.98 -0.87
C TYR A 117 8.09 -10.73 -0.05
N GLY A 118 8.67 -10.66 1.14
CA GLY A 118 8.45 -9.54 2.03
C GLY A 118 9.29 -9.64 3.28
N ASP A 119 9.15 -8.66 4.15
CA ASP A 119 9.74 -8.72 5.47
C ASP A 119 8.95 -9.66 6.39
N ARG A 120 9.62 -10.21 7.40
CA ARG A 120 8.99 -11.11 8.39
C ARG A 120 7.98 -10.40 9.28
N TYR A 121 8.09 -9.10 9.49
CA TYR A 121 7.08 -8.36 10.26
C TYR A 121 5.75 -8.31 9.53
N GLY A 122 5.75 -8.45 8.20
CA GLY A 122 4.56 -8.35 7.36
C GLY A 122 4.15 -6.89 7.09
N ASP A 123 5.07 -5.94 7.25
CA ASP A 123 4.80 -4.53 6.94
C ASP A 123 4.63 -4.34 5.43
N GLN A 124 5.46 -5.01 4.63
CA GLN A 124 5.45 -4.93 3.18
C GLN A 124 5.50 -6.32 2.54
N THR A 125 4.70 -6.49 1.49
CA THR A 125 4.73 -7.68 0.63
C THR A 125 4.84 -7.27 -0.83
N SER A 126 5.83 -7.81 -1.52
CA SER A 126 5.98 -7.74 -2.96
C SER A 126 5.35 -8.96 -3.61
N TYR A 127 4.30 -8.71 -4.38
CA TYR A 127 3.59 -9.70 -5.20
C TYR A 127 4.15 -9.68 -6.61
N LEU A 128 4.69 -10.79 -7.08
CA LEU A 128 5.44 -10.87 -8.34
C LEU A 128 4.82 -11.90 -9.27
N ILE A 129 4.63 -11.54 -10.53
CA ILE A 129 4.23 -12.46 -11.60
C ILE A 129 5.21 -12.33 -12.75
N THR A 130 5.71 -13.46 -13.26
CA THR A 130 6.61 -13.49 -14.41
C THR A 130 5.85 -13.84 -15.68
N TYR A 131 6.35 -13.29 -16.79
CA TYR A 131 5.72 -13.35 -18.09
C TYR A 131 6.77 -13.59 -19.17
N ALA A 132 6.34 -14.23 -20.26
CA ALA A 132 7.15 -14.36 -21.46
C ALA A 132 6.28 -14.13 -22.70
N TYR A 133 6.84 -13.47 -23.71
CA TYR A 133 6.21 -13.37 -25.02
C TYR A 133 6.22 -14.73 -25.73
N ARG A 134 5.21 -14.98 -26.57
CA ARG A 134 5.13 -16.21 -27.39
C ARG A 134 6.21 -16.26 -28.48
N ASP A 135 6.59 -15.10 -29.00
CA ASP A 135 7.68 -14.90 -29.96
C ASP A 135 8.71 -13.99 -29.33
N GLU A 136 9.76 -14.55 -28.72
CA GLU A 136 10.76 -13.79 -27.95
C GLU A 136 11.55 -12.78 -28.81
N PRO A 137 12.03 -13.10 -30.03
CA PRO A 137 12.70 -12.12 -30.89
C PRO A 137 11.88 -10.86 -31.20
N LEU A 138 10.55 -10.99 -31.38
CA LEU A 138 9.67 -9.86 -31.68
C LEU A 138 9.04 -9.25 -30.43
N GLY A 139 8.74 -10.07 -29.44
CA GLY A 139 8.05 -9.71 -28.22
C GLY A 139 8.96 -9.04 -27.20
N GLY A 140 10.21 -9.48 -27.11
CA GLY A 140 11.18 -9.03 -26.12
C GLY A 140 11.46 -10.08 -25.04
N PRO A 141 12.33 -9.74 -24.07
CA PRO A 141 12.74 -10.65 -23.01
C PRO A 141 11.57 -11.06 -22.11
N GLU A 142 11.74 -12.15 -21.36
CA GLU A 142 10.88 -12.42 -20.21
C GLU A 142 10.93 -11.26 -19.20
N HIS A 143 9.82 -10.97 -18.55
CA HIS A 143 9.74 -9.86 -17.62
C HIS A 143 8.88 -10.20 -16.41
N ALA A 144 9.15 -9.53 -15.30
CA ALA A 144 8.40 -9.62 -14.06
C ALA A 144 7.60 -8.34 -13.86
N VAL A 145 6.37 -8.48 -13.37
CA VAL A 145 5.59 -7.39 -12.78
C VAL A 145 5.61 -7.59 -11.28
N VAL A 146 6.06 -6.56 -10.55
CA VAL A 146 6.17 -6.54 -9.09
C VAL A 146 5.22 -5.49 -8.56
N ILE A 147 4.34 -5.91 -7.65
CA ILE A 147 3.36 -5.07 -6.98
C ILE A 147 3.76 -5.02 -5.51
N LEU A 148 4.40 -3.92 -5.10
CA LEU A 148 4.83 -3.69 -3.73
C LEU A 148 3.66 -3.12 -2.93
N VAL A 149 3.11 -3.92 -2.02
CA VAL A 149 2.04 -3.53 -1.10
C VAL A 149 2.64 -3.11 0.23
N ASP A 150 2.19 -1.97 0.73
CA ASP A 150 2.42 -1.55 2.11
C ASP A 150 1.15 -1.79 2.94
N HIS A 151 1.21 -2.76 3.85
CA HIS A 151 0.07 -3.19 4.66
C HIS A 151 -0.26 -2.20 5.77
N ASN A 152 0.66 -1.28 6.12
CA ASN A 152 0.39 -0.21 7.06
C ASN A 152 -0.42 0.91 6.40
N LEU A 153 -0.16 1.20 5.13
CA LEU A 153 -0.94 2.17 4.36
C LEU A 153 -2.23 1.58 3.77
N GLY A 154 -2.25 0.26 3.54
CA GLY A 154 -3.35 -0.39 2.84
C GLY A 154 -3.35 -0.10 1.33
N LEU A 155 -2.17 0.15 0.74
CA LEU A 155 -2.02 0.60 -0.64
C LEU A 155 -0.87 -0.12 -1.35
N VAL A 156 -0.88 -0.08 -2.69
CA VAL A 156 0.32 -0.32 -3.49
C VAL A 156 1.23 0.90 -3.41
N LYS A 157 2.45 0.68 -2.91
CA LYS A 157 3.50 1.70 -2.77
C LYS A 157 4.33 1.86 -4.03
N ASP A 158 4.53 0.76 -4.78
CA ASP A 158 5.33 0.78 -6.00
C ASP A 158 4.90 -0.31 -6.99
N LEU A 159 5.11 -0.03 -8.29
CA LEU A 159 4.92 -0.97 -9.39
C LEU A 159 6.20 -1.04 -10.22
N VAL A 160 6.88 -2.18 -10.18
CA VAL A 160 8.15 -2.35 -10.89
C VAL A 160 7.99 -3.38 -12.00
N ILE A 161 8.50 -3.03 -13.18
CA ILE A 161 8.65 -3.95 -14.30
C ILE A 161 10.13 -4.23 -14.48
N ALA A 162 10.52 -5.50 -14.39
CA ALA A 162 11.92 -5.91 -14.47
C ALA A 162 12.13 -6.93 -15.58
N ALA A 163 13.16 -6.73 -16.41
CA ALA A 163 13.56 -7.67 -17.46
C ALA A 163 15.10 -7.78 -17.53
N PRO A 164 15.67 -8.99 -17.70
CA PRO A 164 14.98 -10.27 -17.73
C PRO A 164 14.48 -10.71 -16.35
N ALA A 165 13.33 -11.40 -16.30
CA ALA A 165 12.71 -11.88 -15.06
C ALA A 165 13.64 -12.79 -14.23
N SER A 166 14.37 -13.70 -14.89
CA SER A 166 15.35 -14.60 -14.26
C SER A 166 16.41 -13.84 -13.45
N ALA A 167 17.00 -12.78 -14.00
CA ALA A 167 18.03 -12.01 -13.30
C ALA A 167 17.50 -11.37 -12.01
N MET A 168 16.23 -10.92 -12.00
CA MET A 168 15.59 -10.42 -10.79
C MET A 168 15.37 -11.54 -9.77
N LEU A 169 14.83 -12.69 -10.21
CA LEU A 169 14.57 -13.83 -9.33
C LEU A 169 15.86 -14.41 -8.73
N ASP A 170 16.94 -14.47 -9.50
CA ASP A 170 18.23 -14.96 -9.01
C ASP A 170 18.80 -14.03 -7.94
N ARG A 171 18.73 -12.71 -8.15
CA ARG A 171 19.11 -11.72 -7.12
C ARG A 171 18.24 -11.83 -5.87
N LEU A 172 16.94 -12.04 -6.03
CA LEU A 172 16.02 -12.19 -4.91
C LEU A 172 16.28 -13.47 -4.11
N ARG A 173 16.57 -14.58 -4.79
CA ARG A 173 16.96 -15.84 -4.12
C ARG A 173 18.29 -15.67 -3.39
N GLU A 174 19.26 -15.01 -4.02
CA GLU A 174 20.55 -14.71 -3.40
C GLU A 174 20.39 -13.80 -2.17
N SER A 175 19.56 -12.75 -2.24
CA SER A 175 19.32 -11.88 -1.09
C SER A 175 18.67 -12.63 0.08
N VAL A 176 17.74 -13.55 -0.18
CA VAL A 176 17.11 -14.37 0.86
C VAL A 176 18.09 -15.37 1.47
N ILE A 177 18.98 -15.95 0.67
CA ILE A 177 19.99 -16.92 1.16
C ILE A 177 21.06 -16.22 2.00
N THR A 178 21.44 -15.00 1.63
CA THR A 178 22.49 -14.22 2.30
C THR A 178 21.99 -13.35 3.44
N ASP A 179 20.68 -13.28 3.65
CA ASP A 179 20.06 -12.60 4.79
C ASP A 179 20.34 -13.37 6.09
N GLU A 180 21.46 -13.02 6.75
CA GLU A 180 21.88 -13.62 8.02
C GLU A 180 20.81 -13.50 9.12
N ALA A 181 19.97 -12.47 9.05
CA ALA A 181 18.89 -12.23 10.00
C ALA A 181 17.59 -12.98 9.65
N ALA A 182 17.54 -13.62 8.47
CA ALA A 182 16.37 -14.31 7.92
C ALA A 182 15.09 -13.45 7.93
N MET A 183 15.26 -12.13 7.79
CA MET A 183 14.20 -11.12 7.85
C MET A 183 13.39 -11.02 6.57
N THR A 184 13.86 -11.62 5.49
CA THR A 184 13.17 -11.69 4.21
C THR A 184 12.67 -13.11 4.00
N TRP A 185 11.41 -13.26 3.61
CA TRP A 185 10.86 -14.53 3.14
C TRP A 185 10.58 -14.47 1.64
N LEU A 186 10.62 -15.62 0.98
CA LEU A 186 10.27 -15.80 -0.42
C LEU A 186 9.48 -17.09 -0.57
N ALA A 187 8.38 -17.02 -1.29
CA ALA A 187 7.56 -18.17 -1.63
C ALA A 187 7.18 -18.14 -3.12
N GLU A 188 7.18 -19.31 -3.75
CA GLU A 188 6.48 -19.52 -5.01
C GLU A 188 4.99 -19.72 -4.70
N VAL A 189 4.13 -19.01 -5.42
CA VAL A 189 2.68 -18.99 -5.20
C VAL A 189 1.95 -19.00 -6.52
N ASP A 190 0.73 -19.51 -6.53
CA ASP A 190 -0.09 -19.51 -7.75
C ASP A 190 -0.33 -18.06 -8.23
N PRO A 191 -0.16 -17.74 -9.52
CA PRO A 191 -0.41 -16.39 -10.04
C PRO A 191 -1.81 -15.86 -9.71
N ALA A 192 -2.84 -16.71 -9.68
CA ALA A 192 -4.19 -16.28 -9.29
C ALA A 192 -4.25 -15.86 -7.81
N THR A 193 -3.47 -16.50 -6.94
CA THR A 193 -3.28 -16.05 -5.54
C THR A 193 -2.57 -14.69 -5.48
N VAL A 194 -1.51 -14.48 -6.27
CA VAL A 194 -0.82 -13.19 -6.37
C VAL A 194 -1.79 -12.08 -6.80
N ARG A 195 -2.63 -12.37 -7.79
CA ARG A 195 -3.67 -11.44 -8.25
C ARG A 195 -4.72 -11.17 -7.17
N ALA A 196 -5.24 -12.20 -6.54
CA ALA A 196 -6.25 -12.07 -5.50
C ALA A 196 -5.74 -11.25 -4.31
N ALA A 197 -4.48 -11.44 -3.92
CA ALA A 197 -3.87 -10.77 -2.79
C ALA A 197 -3.51 -9.29 -3.06
N SER A 198 -3.28 -8.90 -4.32
CA SER A 198 -2.80 -7.55 -4.68
C SER A 198 -3.88 -6.64 -5.28
N ILE A 199 -4.92 -7.18 -5.91
CA ILE A 199 -5.90 -6.36 -6.65
C ILE A 199 -6.70 -5.39 -5.77
N GLY A 200 -6.99 -5.75 -4.52
CA GLY A 200 -7.67 -4.86 -3.56
C GLY A 200 -6.84 -3.63 -3.24
N TYR A 201 -5.53 -3.81 -3.06
CA TYR A 201 -4.59 -2.72 -2.80
C TYR A 201 -4.46 -1.78 -4.00
N LEU A 202 -4.45 -2.32 -5.23
CA LEU A 202 -4.45 -1.50 -6.45
C LEU A 202 -5.70 -0.62 -6.54
N ARG A 203 -6.87 -1.18 -6.25
CA ARG A 203 -8.13 -0.42 -6.23
C ARG A 203 -8.12 0.67 -5.16
N ALA A 204 -7.60 0.36 -3.97
CA ALA A 204 -7.45 1.36 -2.91
C ALA A 204 -6.52 2.51 -3.36
N THR A 205 -5.37 2.18 -3.99
CA THR A 205 -4.44 3.16 -4.57
C THR A 205 -5.09 4.04 -5.64
N ASP A 206 -6.04 3.54 -6.42
CA ASP A 206 -6.74 4.36 -7.43
C ASP A 206 -7.65 5.43 -6.81
N THR A 207 -7.99 5.33 -5.52
CA THR A 207 -8.95 6.20 -4.82
C THR A 207 -8.34 7.18 -3.82
N VAL A 208 -7.03 7.12 -3.55
CA VAL A 208 -6.37 8.06 -2.63
C VAL A 208 -6.17 9.42 -3.28
N ASP A 209 -6.22 10.51 -2.52
CA ASP A 209 -5.98 11.85 -3.08
C ASP A 209 -4.53 12.00 -3.56
N GLU A 210 -3.59 11.52 -2.76
CA GLU A 210 -2.16 11.59 -3.02
C GLU A 210 -1.56 10.18 -3.17
N LEU A 211 -0.87 9.95 -4.29
CA LEU A 211 -0.19 8.68 -4.53
C LEU A 211 1.10 8.62 -3.70
N PRO A 212 1.54 7.41 -3.30
CA PRO A 212 2.88 7.22 -2.77
C PRO A 212 3.95 7.81 -3.69
N GLU A 213 5.00 8.39 -3.11
CA GLU A 213 6.14 8.96 -3.86
C GLU A 213 6.92 7.85 -4.57
N SER A 214 6.48 7.50 -5.78
CA SER A 214 7.15 6.57 -6.68
C SER A 214 6.88 6.93 -8.14
N GLU A 215 7.94 7.19 -8.90
CA GLU A 215 7.83 7.39 -10.36
C GLU A 215 7.41 6.10 -11.09
N SER A 216 7.88 4.95 -10.60
CA SER A 216 7.57 3.64 -11.18
C SER A 216 6.12 3.23 -10.98
N LEU A 217 5.49 3.64 -9.86
CA LEU A 217 4.07 3.40 -9.60
C LEU A 217 3.19 3.90 -10.75
N THR A 218 3.38 5.15 -11.16
CA THR A 218 2.54 5.77 -12.20
C THR A 218 2.94 5.32 -13.59
N SER A 219 4.24 5.30 -13.90
CA SER A 219 4.74 4.94 -15.25
C SER A 219 4.48 3.48 -15.63
N ASN A 220 4.48 2.56 -14.67
CA ASN A 220 4.24 1.15 -14.94
C ASN A 220 2.78 0.71 -14.77
N TRP A 221 1.90 1.60 -14.30
CA TRP A 221 0.50 1.27 -13.97
C TRP A 221 -0.24 0.56 -15.12
N ALA A 222 -0.19 1.12 -16.34
CA ALA A 222 -0.95 0.60 -17.47
C ALA A 222 -0.48 -0.82 -17.85
N MET A 223 0.84 -1.02 -17.94
CA MET A 223 1.40 -2.34 -18.26
C MET A 223 1.20 -3.34 -17.13
N ALA A 224 1.36 -2.95 -15.86
CA ALA A 224 1.09 -3.81 -14.71
C ALA A 224 -0.38 -4.26 -14.68
N ARG A 225 -1.33 -3.34 -14.89
CA ARG A 225 -2.77 -3.63 -14.96
C ARG A 225 -3.10 -4.55 -16.13
N ALA A 226 -2.54 -4.29 -17.32
CA ALA A 226 -2.72 -5.15 -18.50
C ALA A 226 -2.27 -6.59 -18.23
N ARG A 227 -1.10 -6.76 -17.59
CA ARG A 227 -0.56 -8.07 -17.22
C ARG A 227 -1.37 -8.77 -16.14
N LEU A 228 -1.79 -8.04 -15.11
CA LEU A 228 -2.64 -8.58 -14.05
C LEU A 228 -4.02 -9.03 -14.56
N ALA A 229 -4.55 -8.37 -15.60
CA ALA A 229 -5.79 -8.76 -16.26
C ALA A 229 -5.69 -10.11 -17.02
N MET A 230 -4.47 -10.54 -17.38
CA MET A 230 -4.24 -11.83 -18.07
C MET A 230 -4.26 -13.03 -17.12
N VAL A 231 -4.16 -12.79 -15.82
CA VAL A 231 -4.11 -13.86 -14.82
C VAL A 231 -5.54 -14.30 -14.53
N GLU A 232 -5.90 -15.48 -15.02
CA GLU A 232 -7.18 -16.11 -14.73
C GLU A 232 -7.29 -16.36 -13.22
N GLY A 233 -8.45 -16.04 -12.66
CA GLY A 233 -8.74 -16.27 -11.25
C GLY A 233 -10.21 -16.01 -10.97
N ALA A 234 -10.74 -16.62 -9.92
CA ALA A 234 -12.10 -16.32 -9.47
C ALA A 234 -12.29 -14.78 -9.35
N PRO A 235 -13.45 -14.23 -9.74
CA PRO A 235 -13.74 -12.84 -9.46
C PRO A 235 -13.50 -12.59 -7.99
N VAL A 236 -12.58 -11.69 -7.64
CA VAL A 236 -12.47 -11.21 -6.27
C VAL A 236 -13.78 -10.44 -6.04
N PRO A 237 -14.64 -10.89 -5.11
CA PRO A 237 -15.89 -10.19 -4.84
C PRO A 237 -15.58 -8.71 -4.61
N ALA A 238 -16.33 -7.83 -5.27
CA ALA A 238 -16.20 -6.38 -5.03
C ALA A 238 -16.39 -6.06 -3.54
N ASP A 239 -17.24 -6.87 -2.88
CA ASP A 239 -17.52 -6.84 -1.45
C ASP A 239 -16.98 -8.14 -0.81
N ALA A 240 -15.65 -8.24 -0.66
CA ALA A 240 -15.10 -9.25 0.23
C ALA A 240 -15.74 -9.05 1.62
N PRO A 241 -16.22 -10.10 2.29
CA PRO A 241 -16.77 -9.96 3.63
C PRO A 241 -15.73 -9.25 4.51
N PRO A 242 -16.17 -8.34 5.40
CA PRO A 242 -15.26 -7.67 6.30
C PRO A 242 -14.39 -8.70 7.04
N ALA A 243 -13.14 -8.35 7.29
CA ALA A 243 -12.24 -9.21 8.06
C ALA A 243 -12.96 -9.67 9.33
N PRO A 244 -12.79 -10.94 9.75
CA PRO A 244 -13.43 -11.44 10.95
C PRO A 244 -13.09 -10.51 12.12
N GLU A 245 -14.12 -10.14 12.88
CA GLU A 245 -13.98 -9.26 14.03
C GLU A 245 -12.98 -9.87 15.02
N VAL A 246 -12.00 -9.09 15.45
CA VAL A 246 -10.99 -9.53 16.41
C VAL A 246 -11.67 -9.75 17.76
N ASP A 247 -11.62 -10.98 18.28
CA ASP A 247 -12.03 -11.28 19.66
C ASP A 247 -11.05 -10.62 20.64
N ARG A 248 -11.30 -9.34 20.93
CA ARG A 248 -10.47 -8.49 21.77
C ARG A 248 -10.29 -9.08 23.17
N GLU A 249 -11.39 -9.51 23.79
CA GLU A 249 -11.37 -10.05 25.14
C GLU A 249 -10.63 -11.38 25.21
N GLY A 250 -10.89 -12.27 24.23
CA GLY A 250 -10.16 -13.52 24.10
C GLY A 250 -8.66 -13.31 23.90
N LEU A 251 -8.27 -12.36 23.06
CA LEU A 251 -6.88 -12.07 22.76
C LEU A 251 -6.12 -11.49 23.97
N ILE A 252 -6.75 -10.53 24.68
CA ILE A 252 -6.19 -9.97 25.93
C ILE A 252 -6.05 -11.08 26.99
N SER A 253 -7.07 -11.93 27.13
CA SER A 253 -7.05 -13.05 28.09
C SER A 253 -5.92 -14.04 27.77
N GLU A 254 -5.75 -14.39 26.49
CA GLU A 254 -4.67 -15.27 26.06
C GLU A 254 -3.30 -14.66 26.35
N PHE A 255 -3.09 -13.39 26.00
CA PHE A 255 -1.86 -12.66 26.31
C PHE A 255 -1.58 -12.61 27.81
N LEU A 256 -2.56 -12.29 28.66
CA LEU A 256 -2.36 -12.20 30.10
C LEU A 256 -1.98 -13.54 30.76
N ASN A 257 -2.33 -14.66 30.13
CA ASN A 257 -1.95 -16.01 30.54
C ASN A 257 -0.58 -16.47 30.00
N SER A 258 0.08 -15.65 29.17
CA SER A 258 1.35 -15.97 28.54
C SER A 258 2.56 -15.93 29.49
N PRO A 259 3.67 -16.60 29.16
CA PRO A 259 4.96 -16.40 29.83
C PRO A 259 5.43 -14.94 29.81
N GLU A 260 5.23 -14.22 28.71
CA GLU A 260 5.69 -12.84 28.51
C GLU A 260 5.00 -11.88 29.48
N ALA A 261 3.66 -11.98 29.60
CA ALA A 261 2.90 -11.19 30.56
C ALA A 261 3.29 -11.50 32.02
N ARG A 262 3.69 -12.74 32.33
CA ARG A 262 4.19 -13.10 33.67
C ARG A 262 5.58 -12.51 33.94
N ILE A 263 6.49 -12.60 32.98
CA ILE A 263 7.86 -12.05 33.10
C ILE A 263 7.81 -10.53 33.30
N ALA A 264 6.92 -9.84 32.58
CA ALA A 264 6.70 -8.40 32.73
C ALA A 264 5.89 -8.01 33.99
N GLY A 265 5.45 -8.98 34.81
CA GLY A 265 4.66 -8.74 36.01
C GLY A 265 3.23 -8.25 35.75
N LEU A 266 2.73 -8.38 34.52
CA LEU A 266 1.40 -7.92 34.10
C LEU A 266 0.31 -8.93 34.47
N ALA A 267 0.61 -10.23 34.42
CA ALA A 267 -0.33 -11.29 34.76
C ALA A 267 -0.89 -11.15 36.19
N GLY A 268 -0.03 -10.76 37.14
CA GLY A 268 -0.36 -10.58 38.55
C GLY A 268 -0.85 -9.18 38.94
N ALA A 269 -1.07 -8.26 37.99
CA ALA A 269 -1.54 -6.91 38.29
C ALA A 269 -2.91 -6.92 39.02
N SER A 270 -3.14 -5.99 39.94
CA SER A 270 -4.40 -5.89 40.69
C SER A 270 -4.81 -4.44 40.89
N GLY A 271 -6.11 -4.19 41.09
CA GLY A 271 -6.66 -2.85 41.28
C GLY A 271 -6.35 -1.94 40.10
N GLU A 272 -5.99 -0.68 40.40
CA GLU A 272 -5.71 0.37 39.40
C GLU A 272 -4.63 -0.03 38.38
N ARG A 273 -3.62 -0.82 38.79
CA ARG A 273 -2.58 -1.29 37.85
C ARG A 273 -3.17 -2.24 36.80
N ARG A 274 -4.14 -3.08 37.17
CA ARG A 274 -4.81 -3.98 36.21
C ARG A 274 -5.68 -3.17 35.24
N GLU A 275 -6.32 -2.10 35.70
CA GLU A 275 -7.08 -1.19 34.85
C GLU A 275 -6.17 -0.51 33.81
N ALA A 276 -5.06 0.10 34.23
CA ALA A 276 -4.09 0.74 33.33
C ALA A 276 -3.48 -0.24 32.31
N VAL A 277 -3.14 -1.47 32.73
CA VAL A 277 -2.65 -2.52 31.81
C VAL A 277 -3.72 -2.92 30.81
N THR A 278 -4.96 -3.11 31.26
CA THR A 278 -6.06 -3.51 30.36
C THR A 278 -6.39 -2.41 29.36
N TYR A 279 -6.39 -1.15 29.80
CA TYR A 279 -6.54 0.01 28.93
C TYR A 279 -5.40 0.11 27.90
N SER A 280 -4.15 -0.07 28.34
CA SER A 280 -2.98 -0.09 27.47
C SER A 280 -3.07 -1.17 26.37
N LEU A 281 -3.46 -2.40 26.74
CA LEU A 281 -3.67 -3.48 25.78
C LEU A 281 -4.83 -3.18 24.83
N GLY A 282 -5.85 -2.48 25.33
CA GLY A 282 -6.91 -1.94 24.50
C GLY A 282 -6.38 -1.05 23.38
N LEU A 283 -5.53 -0.09 23.72
CA LEU A 283 -4.91 0.83 22.75
C LEU A 283 -3.99 0.10 21.74
N VAL A 284 -3.23 -0.91 22.22
CA VAL A 284 -2.38 -1.75 21.37
C VAL A 284 -3.19 -2.47 20.29
N ILE A 285 -4.38 -2.99 20.65
CA ILE A 285 -5.28 -3.64 19.70
C ILE A 285 -5.94 -2.60 18.78
N ASP A 286 -6.43 -1.48 19.32
CA ASP A 286 -7.12 -0.44 18.54
C ASP A 286 -6.19 0.21 17.49
N PHE A 287 -4.88 0.24 17.75
CA PHE A 287 -3.89 0.70 16.78
C PHE A 287 -3.83 -0.18 15.52
N ALA A 288 -4.12 -1.46 15.65
CA ALA A 288 -4.07 -2.42 14.54
C ALA A 288 -5.03 -2.05 13.40
N ASP A 289 -6.21 -1.52 13.73
CA ASP A 289 -7.22 -1.08 12.77
C ASP A 289 -6.69 -0.01 11.81
N THR A 290 -5.71 0.78 12.25
CA THR A 290 -5.07 1.81 11.41
C THR A 290 -4.02 1.25 10.45
N ARG A 291 -3.69 -0.04 10.56
CA ARG A 291 -2.62 -0.71 9.80
C ARG A 291 -3.09 -2.05 9.23
N GLY A 292 -4.33 -2.12 8.73
CA GLY A 292 -4.84 -3.33 8.08
C GLY A 292 -5.32 -4.43 9.04
N GLY A 293 -5.46 -4.14 10.33
CA GLY A 293 -6.33 -4.89 11.25
C GLY A 293 -5.72 -6.10 11.95
N ASP A 294 -4.42 -6.41 11.77
CA ASP A 294 -3.77 -7.51 12.51
C ASP A 294 -3.09 -7.00 13.79
N PRO A 295 -3.67 -7.28 14.99
CA PRO A 295 -3.12 -6.81 16.27
C PRO A 295 -1.83 -7.51 16.69
N LEU A 296 -1.46 -8.61 16.02
CA LEU A 296 -0.21 -9.31 16.27
C LEU A 296 0.96 -8.70 15.47
N ARG A 297 0.68 -7.87 14.47
CA ARG A 297 1.68 -7.35 13.55
C ARG A 297 2.42 -6.13 14.10
N TRP A 298 3.59 -6.37 14.69
CA TRP A 298 4.45 -5.34 15.26
C TRP A 298 5.85 -5.36 14.67
N SER A 299 6.36 -4.17 14.37
CA SER A 299 7.72 -3.89 13.91
C SER A 299 8.28 -2.67 14.68
N PRO A 300 9.60 -2.39 14.61
CA PRO A 300 10.17 -1.19 15.22
C PRO A 300 9.44 0.10 14.76
N ARG A 301 9.14 0.20 13.46
CA ARG A 301 8.41 1.36 12.93
C ARG A 301 7.00 1.48 13.50
N ALA A 302 6.30 0.36 13.68
CA ALA A 302 4.98 0.35 14.30
C ALA A 302 5.02 0.84 15.76
N VAL A 303 6.05 0.45 16.53
CA VAL A 303 6.27 0.93 17.90
C VAL A 303 6.47 2.43 17.94
N GLU A 304 7.34 2.96 17.07
CA GLU A 304 7.62 4.39 16.98
C GLU A 304 6.35 5.19 16.66
N VAL A 305 5.60 4.79 15.63
CA VAL A 305 4.35 5.46 15.23
C VAL A 305 3.30 5.39 16.35
N PHE A 306 3.17 4.24 17.01
CA PHE A 306 2.20 4.07 18.09
C PHE A 306 2.51 4.99 19.28
N LEU A 307 3.75 4.92 19.80
CA LEU A 307 4.14 5.62 21.02
C LEU A 307 4.42 7.12 20.79
N LEU A 308 4.88 7.53 19.62
CA LEU A 308 5.30 8.92 19.39
C LEU A 308 4.28 9.78 18.64
N ASP A 309 3.22 9.17 18.08
CA ASP A 309 2.24 9.90 17.27
C ASP A 309 0.80 9.46 17.56
N TRP A 310 0.43 8.22 17.23
CA TRP A 310 -0.97 7.77 17.21
C TRP A 310 -1.65 7.92 18.58
N VAL A 311 -0.99 7.46 19.66
CA VAL A 311 -1.63 7.39 20.98
C VAL A 311 -1.98 8.78 21.51
N HIS A 312 -1.15 9.79 21.23
CA HIS A 312 -1.37 11.17 21.68
C HIS A 312 -2.57 11.83 20.99
N GLY A 313 -2.86 11.42 19.75
CA GLY A 313 -4.02 11.91 19.01
C GLY A 313 -5.34 11.25 19.41
N ARG A 314 -5.29 10.10 20.07
CA ARG A 314 -6.44 9.18 20.26
C ARG A 314 -6.82 8.90 21.71
N ALA A 315 -5.88 8.99 22.65
CA ALA A 315 -6.09 8.61 24.04
C ALA A 315 -5.72 9.74 25.00
N VAL A 316 -6.49 9.85 26.09
CA VAL A 316 -6.10 10.64 27.26
C VAL A 316 -5.40 9.67 28.21
N LEU A 317 -4.10 9.86 28.38
CA LEU A 317 -3.28 9.03 29.27
C LEU A 317 -3.04 9.76 30.58
N ASP A 318 -3.31 9.09 31.70
CA ASP A 318 -2.84 9.57 32.99
C ASP A 318 -1.39 9.13 33.28
N SER A 319 -0.84 9.47 34.44
CA SER A 319 0.52 9.05 34.82
C SER A 319 0.69 7.54 34.91
N ARG A 320 -0.36 6.82 35.34
CA ARG A 320 -0.36 5.37 35.49
C ARG A 320 -0.37 4.69 34.12
N ASP A 321 -1.16 5.22 33.18
CA ASP A 321 -1.19 4.74 31.80
C ASP A 321 0.15 5.00 31.10
N THR A 322 0.73 6.18 31.33
CA THR A 322 2.05 6.55 30.77
C THR A 322 3.16 5.61 31.28
N ASP A 323 3.10 5.19 32.54
CA ASP A 323 4.06 4.23 33.09
C ASP A 323 3.80 2.79 32.58
N ALA A 324 2.53 2.39 32.49
CA ALA A 324 2.13 1.03 32.15
C ALA A 324 2.23 0.70 30.65
N LEU A 325 1.95 1.67 29.77
CA LEU A 325 1.79 1.42 28.34
C LEU A 325 3.03 0.83 27.67
N PRO A 326 4.25 1.37 27.87
CA PRO A 326 5.41 0.80 27.19
C PRO A 326 5.82 -0.57 27.75
N ASP A 327 5.51 -0.86 29.03
CA ASP A 327 5.72 -2.20 29.61
C ASP A 327 4.74 -3.22 29.03
N ALA A 328 3.46 -2.83 28.92
CA ALA A 328 2.42 -3.65 28.28
C ALA A 328 2.74 -3.92 26.81
N LEU A 329 3.14 -2.89 26.06
CA LEU A 329 3.55 -3.01 24.67
C LEU A 329 4.78 -3.91 24.53
N GLY A 330 5.83 -3.70 25.33
CA GLY A 330 7.05 -4.51 25.29
C GLY A 330 6.78 -6.00 25.49
N ALA A 331 5.90 -6.36 26.44
CA ALA A 331 5.50 -7.74 26.64
C ALA A 331 4.62 -8.26 25.49
N TRP A 332 3.72 -7.43 24.96
CA TRP A 332 2.84 -7.78 23.83
C TRP A 332 3.64 -8.09 22.58
N VAL A 333 4.61 -7.25 22.19
CA VAL A 333 5.40 -7.44 20.96
C VAL A 333 6.19 -8.75 20.99
N LEU A 334 6.72 -9.13 22.16
CA LEU A 334 7.42 -10.41 22.33
C LEU A 334 6.46 -11.59 22.19
N TRP A 335 5.28 -11.50 22.80
CA TRP A 335 4.27 -12.56 22.73
C TRP A 335 3.73 -12.72 21.31
N ALA A 336 3.31 -11.62 20.69
CA ALA A 336 2.76 -11.57 19.35
C ALA A 336 3.79 -12.06 18.31
N GLY A 337 5.02 -11.57 18.39
CA GLY A 337 6.07 -11.96 17.46
C GLY A 337 6.45 -13.44 17.58
N ARG A 338 6.48 -14.01 18.79
CA ARG A 338 6.71 -15.48 18.97
C ARG A 338 5.58 -16.29 18.36
N ARG A 339 4.34 -15.84 18.50
CA ARG A 339 3.17 -16.49 17.90
C ARG A 339 3.22 -16.46 16.36
N LEU A 340 3.73 -15.37 15.79
CA LEU A 340 3.97 -15.23 14.35
C LEU A 340 5.24 -15.98 13.87
N GLY A 341 6.04 -16.53 14.78
CA GLY A 341 7.28 -17.24 14.44
C GLY A 341 8.38 -16.32 13.93
N LEU A 342 8.40 -15.06 14.38
CA LEU A 342 9.47 -14.12 14.05
C LEU A 342 10.83 -14.62 14.61
N PRO A 343 11.94 -14.37 13.89
CA PRO A 343 13.26 -14.70 14.40
C PRO A 343 13.60 -13.83 15.62
N ASP A 344 14.43 -14.34 16.53
CA ASP A 344 14.78 -13.66 17.80
C ASP A 344 15.36 -12.25 17.57
N VAL A 345 16.10 -12.06 16.48
CA VAL A 345 16.66 -10.74 16.11
C VAL A 345 15.57 -9.70 15.85
N ALA A 346 14.44 -10.10 15.26
CA ALA A 346 13.30 -9.24 14.98
C ALA A 346 12.54 -8.88 16.27
N LEU A 347 12.34 -9.89 17.12
CA LEU A 347 11.71 -9.73 18.43
C LEU A 347 12.51 -8.76 19.28
N GLN A 348 13.83 -8.96 19.33
CA GLN A 348 14.73 -8.12 20.11
C GLN A 348 14.76 -6.69 19.57
N ALA A 349 14.88 -6.50 18.25
CA ALA A 349 14.87 -5.17 17.65
C ALA A 349 13.57 -4.40 17.96
N THR A 350 12.41 -5.08 17.88
CA THR A 350 11.12 -4.46 18.18
C THR A 350 10.98 -4.13 19.66
N PHE A 351 11.44 -5.02 20.54
CA PHE A 351 11.43 -4.78 21.99
C PHE A 351 12.39 -3.64 22.39
N ASP A 352 13.59 -3.60 21.81
CA ASP A 352 14.58 -2.55 22.07
C ASP A 352 14.06 -1.17 21.63
N GLU A 353 13.32 -1.10 20.52
CA GLU A 353 12.70 0.13 20.06
C GLU A 353 11.72 0.70 21.10
N VAL A 354 10.92 -0.15 21.78
CA VAL A 354 10.04 0.29 22.88
C VAL A 354 10.85 0.96 23.99
N GLY A 355 12.03 0.41 24.30
CA GLY A 355 12.96 1.01 25.26
C GLY A 355 13.54 2.33 24.78
N ALA A 356 13.93 2.40 23.50
CA ALA A 356 14.57 3.57 22.89
C ALA A 356 13.65 4.80 22.87
N VAL A 357 12.37 4.61 22.53
CA VAL A 357 11.41 5.73 22.40
C VAL A 357 10.73 6.12 23.72
N ARG A 358 10.91 5.34 24.79
CA ARG A 358 10.20 5.53 26.08
C ARG A 358 10.35 6.93 26.66
N ALA A 359 11.56 7.48 26.64
CA ALA A 359 11.84 8.80 27.22
C ALA A 359 11.11 9.91 26.45
N GLU A 360 11.05 9.80 25.12
CA GLU A 360 10.36 10.76 24.27
C GLU A 360 8.84 10.64 24.41
N PHE A 361 8.31 9.41 24.48
CA PHE A 361 6.90 9.17 24.79
C PHE A 361 6.48 9.84 26.10
N ALA A 362 7.24 9.65 27.18
CA ALA A 362 6.96 10.28 28.47
C ALA A 362 7.01 11.82 28.38
N ARG A 363 7.95 12.38 27.61
CA ARG A 363 8.02 13.82 27.35
C ARG A 363 6.76 14.32 26.62
N LEU A 364 6.33 13.63 25.57
CA LEU A 364 5.14 14.00 24.79
C LEU A 364 3.85 13.93 25.60
N CYS A 365 3.70 12.92 26.48
CA CYS A 365 2.60 12.88 27.44
C CYS A 365 2.62 14.10 28.38
N ALA A 366 3.79 14.47 28.90
CA ALA A 366 3.94 15.59 29.82
C ALA A 366 3.72 16.97 29.17
N THR A 367 4.13 17.15 27.91
CA THR A 367 4.00 18.43 27.20
C THR A 367 2.66 18.61 26.50
N GLY A 368 1.97 17.51 26.15
CA GLY A 368 0.75 17.55 25.35
C GLY A 368 0.94 18.05 23.92
N GLU A 369 2.19 18.16 23.45
CA GLU A 369 2.57 18.76 22.16
C GLU A 369 1.87 18.10 20.96
N ARG A 370 1.66 16.78 21.03
CA ARG A 370 1.04 15.95 20.00
C ARG A 370 -0.45 15.67 20.23
N GLN A 371 -1.06 16.24 21.28
CA GLN A 371 -2.46 16.00 21.56
C GLN A 371 -3.36 16.62 20.51
N SER A 372 -4.32 15.84 20.00
CA SER A 372 -5.36 16.37 19.13
C SER A 372 -6.25 17.38 19.88
N PRO A 373 -6.94 18.30 19.19
CA PRO A 373 -7.85 19.25 19.84
C PRO A 373 -8.92 18.56 20.70
N ALA A 374 -9.43 17.40 20.24
CA ALA A 374 -10.40 16.60 20.98
C ALA A 374 -9.80 16.03 22.26
N VAL A 375 -8.60 15.42 22.19
CA VAL A 375 -7.90 14.89 23.37
C VAL A 375 -7.61 15.99 24.39
N ARG A 376 -7.18 17.18 23.95
CA ARG A 376 -6.98 18.34 24.84
C ARG A 376 -8.28 18.76 25.54
N ALA A 377 -9.38 18.81 24.79
CA ALA A 377 -10.68 19.16 25.34
C ALA A 377 -11.13 18.13 26.39
N THR A 378 -11.01 16.83 26.09
CA THR A 378 -11.35 15.75 27.02
C THR A 378 -10.45 15.75 28.26
N ALA A 379 -9.14 15.95 28.11
CA ALA A 379 -8.22 16.05 29.24
C ALA A 379 -8.60 17.23 30.17
N ARG A 380 -9.04 18.36 29.59
CA ARG A 380 -9.50 19.52 30.35
C ARG A 380 -10.84 19.29 31.05
N LEU A 381 -11.80 18.63 30.39
CA LEU A 381 -13.05 18.17 31.00
C LEU A 381 -12.79 17.34 32.27
N ILE A 382 -11.89 16.37 32.17
CA ILE A 382 -11.50 15.50 33.29
C ILE A 382 -10.81 16.31 34.39
N ALA A 383 -9.87 17.20 34.04
CA ALA A 383 -9.16 18.04 35.02
C ALA A 383 -10.10 19.00 35.77
N GLU A 384 -11.17 19.47 35.13
CA GLU A 384 -12.20 20.32 35.73
C GLU A 384 -13.26 19.51 36.50
N GLY A 385 -13.14 18.18 36.53
CA GLY A 385 -14.01 17.29 37.30
C GLY A 385 -15.41 17.14 36.73
N VAL A 386 -15.58 17.37 35.42
CA VAL A 386 -16.87 17.19 34.75
C VAL A 386 -17.16 15.69 34.63
N ASP A 387 -18.34 15.28 35.09
CA ASP A 387 -18.79 13.90 34.96
C ASP A 387 -19.09 13.58 33.48
N LEU A 388 -18.28 12.70 32.90
CA LEU A 388 -18.41 12.28 31.50
C LEU A 388 -19.68 11.45 31.25
N ALA A 389 -20.33 10.92 32.29
CA ALA A 389 -21.61 10.23 32.18
C ALA A 389 -22.81 11.20 32.16
N ASP A 390 -22.61 12.48 32.46
CA ASP A 390 -23.64 13.52 32.39
C ASP A 390 -23.51 14.31 31.08
N GLU A 391 -24.29 13.91 30.07
CA GLU A 391 -24.34 14.55 28.75
C GLU A 391 -24.63 16.06 28.84
N GLN A 392 -25.44 16.51 29.80
CA GLN A 392 -25.78 17.93 29.92
C GLN A 392 -24.60 18.75 30.47
N ALA A 393 -23.83 18.18 31.39
CA ALA A 393 -22.63 18.80 31.93
C ALA A 393 -21.53 18.91 30.86
N VAL A 394 -21.35 17.86 30.05
CA VAL A 394 -20.41 17.83 28.93
C VAL A 394 -20.81 18.86 27.85
N ASP A 395 -22.09 18.91 27.46
CA ASP A 395 -22.59 19.86 26.45
C ASP A 395 -22.53 21.32 26.90
N ALA A 396 -22.75 21.58 28.20
CA ALA A 396 -22.60 22.92 28.77
C ALA A 396 -21.14 23.37 28.72
N TRP A 397 -20.21 22.48 29.09
CA TRP A 397 -18.79 22.76 29.06
C TRP A 397 -18.25 22.97 27.64
N LEU A 398 -18.63 22.12 26.69
CA LEU A 398 -18.18 22.21 25.29
C LEU A 398 -18.56 23.54 24.64
N ARG A 399 -19.75 24.06 24.93
CA ARG A 399 -20.21 25.37 24.44
C ARG A 399 -19.35 26.52 24.97
N THR A 400 -18.91 26.46 26.22
CA THR A 400 -17.99 27.45 26.80
C THR A 400 -16.57 27.31 26.26
N TYR A 401 -16.08 26.08 26.10
CA TYR A 401 -14.74 25.82 25.57
C TYR A 401 -14.58 26.26 24.10
N GLN A 402 -15.65 26.14 23.29
CA GLN A 402 -15.69 26.59 21.90
C GLN A 402 -15.86 28.11 21.74
N SER A 403 -16.31 28.83 22.78
CA SER A 403 -16.38 30.30 22.74
C SER A 403 -15.05 30.97 23.12
N ASP A 404 -14.19 30.25 23.83
CA ASP A 404 -12.92 30.75 24.38
C ASP A 404 -11.69 30.42 23.51
N ASN A 405 -11.84 29.53 22.52
CA ASN A 405 -10.84 29.17 21.51
C ASN A 405 -11.40 29.39 20.10
#